data_AF-A0A6T9CJT6-F1
#
_entry.id   AF-A0A6T9CJT6-F1
#
_cell.length_a   1.000
_cell.length_b   1.000
_cell.length_c   1.000
_cell.angle_alpha   90.00
_cell.angle_beta   90.00
_cell.angle_gamma   90.00
#
_symmetry.space_group_name_H-M   'P 1'
#
loop_
_entity.id
_entity.type
_entity.pdbx_description
1 polymer ?
#
loop_
_entity_poly.entity_id
_entity_poly.type
_entity_poly.pdbx_seq_one_letter_code
_entity_poly.pdbx_strand_id
1 'polypeptide(L)'
;ACEDAKRSGPRLLLDSLVFVGIGRELQKLIPPKVILVVAAVSACVVARASAGRRFGCHRLLVTPSVLFLSMLSLVVGIKAVSPVRAIDTYEAFRKSRDAAYGHLLLDETGPVWIGEFGEAWPSEYWVWLMKYMKERDVDFAYWVLDGERYPEEAERFGDLANTAGVGGRKEYYSLLMSDYKTVNHEWKVHDLQYLMGQQPHLSEETLRRKEEVDPDLEL
;
A
#
# COMPACT_ATOMS: atom_id res chain seq x y z
N ALA A 1 14.14 25.83 16.58
CA ALA A 1 14.55 24.56 17.22
C ALA A 1 14.11 23.41 16.33
N CYS A 2 14.97 22.99 15.41
CA CYS A 2 14.72 21.82 14.56
C CYS A 2 16.07 21.28 14.06
N GLU A 3 16.83 20.73 14.98
CA GLU A 3 17.92 19.80 14.70
C GLU A 3 17.55 18.52 15.42
N ASP A 4 16.99 17.54 14.69
CA ASP A 4 17.06 16.10 15.02
C ASP A 4 16.25 15.26 14.01
N ALA A 5 16.65 15.29 12.75
CA ALA A 5 16.13 14.38 11.72
C ALA A 5 17.26 13.66 10.98
N LYS A 6 18.17 13.02 11.72
CA LYS A 6 19.15 12.08 11.14
C LYS A 6 19.31 10.85 12.02
N ARG A 7 18.35 9.93 11.92
CA ARG A 7 18.50 8.48 12.17
C ARG A 7 17.18 7.76 11.90
N SER A 8 16.97 7.32 10.67
CA SER A 8 15.98 6.27 10.38
C SER A 8 16.70 5.07 9.79
N GLY A 9 16.79 3.98 10.58
CA GLY A 9 17.20 2.68 10.09
C GLY A 9 16.20 2.10 9.07
N PRO A 10 16.45 0.90 8.54
CA PRO A 10 15.61 0.27 7.53
C PRO A 10 14.18 0.11 8.06
N ARG A 11 13.22 0.82 7.46
CA ARG A 11 11.79 0.69 7.78
C ARG A 11 11.19 -0.45 6.96
N LEU A 12 10.53 -1.37 7.65
CA LEU A 12 9.61 -2.32 7.03
C LEU A 12 8.44 -1.52 6.43
N LEU A 13 8.34 -1.50 5.10
CA LEU A 13 7.16 -1.04 4.41
C LEU A 13 6.11 -2.14 4.54
N LEU A 14 5.08 -1.91 5.36
CA LEU A 14 3.89 -2.76 5.37
C LEU A 14 3.16 -2.51 4.05
N ASP A 15 3.17 -3.53 3.19
CA ASP A 15 2.71 -3.46 1.81
C ASP A 15 1.21 -3.17 1.69
N SER A 16 0.88 -2.27 0.77
CA SER A 16 -0.45 -1.96 0.24
C SER A 16 -1.24 -3.21 -0.12
N LEU A 17 -2.57 -3.17 0.06
CA LEU A 17 -3.47 -4.23 -0.41
C LEU A 17 -3.67 -4.07 -1.92
N VAL A 18 -3.25 -5.10 -2.67
CA VAL A 18 -3.30 -5.10 -4.14
C VAL A 18 -4.36 -6.08 -4.60
N PHE A 19 -5.18 -5.65 -5.55
CA PHE A 19 -6.25 -6.45 -6.12
C PHE A 19 -5.91 -6.88 -7.55
N VAL A 20 -6.17 -8.15 -7.85
CA VAL A 20 -5.85 -8.84 -9.10
C VAL A 20 -7.13 -9.43 -9.72
N GLY A 21 -7.21 -9.45 -11.05
CA GLY A 21 -8.34 -10.00 -11.80
C GLY A 21 -8.57 -11.52 -11.63
N ILE A 22 -9.78 -11.96 -12.01
CA ILE A 22 -10.35 -13.27 -11.68
C ILE A 22 -9.86 -14.41 -12.60
N GLY A 23 -9.81 -15.63 -12.06
CA GLY A 23 -9.84 -16.85 -12.87
C GLY A 23 -11.18 -17.06 -13.61
N ARG A 24 -11.11 -17.42 -14.89
CA ARG A 24 -12.24 -17.56 -15.85
C ARG A 24 -13.46 -18.36 -15.36
N GLU A 25 -13.29 -19.25 -14.39
CA GLU A 25 -14.40 -20.08 -13.88
C GLU A 25 -15.35 -19.31 -12.94
N LEU A 26 -14.83 -18.39 -12.13
CA LEU A 26 -15.68 -17.56 -11.25
C LEU A 26 -16.47 -16.51 -12.05
N GLN A 27 -15.93 -16.08 -13.19
CA GLN A 27 -16.59 -15.10 -14.07
C GLN A 27 -17.92 -15.60 -14.64
N LYS A 28 -18.12 -16.93 -14.73
CA LYS A 28 -19.38 -17.54 -15.19
C LYS A 28 -20.54 -17.37 -14.19
N LEU A 29 -20.23 -17.11 -12.92
CA LEU A 29 -21.21 -16.97 -11.84
C LEU A 29 -21.58 -15.51 -11.55
N ILE A 30 -20.86 -14.57 -12.15
CA ILE A 30 -21.00 -13.14 -11.89
C ILE A 30 -21.88 -12.51 -12.98
N PRO A 31 -22.87 -11.68 -12.63
CA PRO A 31 -23.66 -10.97 -13.63
C PRO A 31 -22.76 -10.18 -14.58
N PRO A 32 -23.09 -10.06 -15.88
CA PRO A 32 -22.20 -9.47 -16.90
C PRO A 32 -21.86 -7.98 -16.69
N LYS A 33 -22.38 -7.35 -15.63
CA LYS A 33 -22.15 -5.94 -15.27
C LYS A 33 -21.40 -5.76 -13.94
N VAL A 34 -20.98 -6.85 -13.30
CA VAL A 34 -20.28 -6.80 -12.01
C VAL A 34 -18.80 -7.11 -12.25
N ILE A 35 -17.95 -6.22 -11.77
CA ILE A 35 -16.50 -6.43 -11.73
C ILE A 35 -16.20 -7.12 -10.40
N LEU A 36 -15.63 -8.32 -10.43
CA LEU A 36 -15.08 -8.94 -9.22
C LEU A 36 -13.63 -8.53 -9.07
N VAL A 37 -13.32 -8.10 -7.85
CA VAL A 37 -12.02 -7.60 -7.41
C VAL A 37 -11.46 -8.65 -6.44
N VAL A 38 -10.33 -9.29 -6.76
CA VAL A 38 -9.74 -10.34 -5.90
C VAL A 38 -8.52 -9.78 -5.16
N ALA A 39 -8.53 -9.76 -3.84
CA ALA A 39 -7.40 -9.31 -3.06
C ALA A 39 -6.28 -10.36 -3.04
N ALA A 40 -5.04 -9.95 -3.32
CA ALA A 40 -3.89 -10.79 -3.07
C ALA A 40 -3.57 -10.77 -1.56
N VAL A 41 -3.50 -11.96 -0.96
CA VAL A 41 -3.08 -12.09 0.44
C VAL A 41 -1.56 -12.15 0.47
N SER A 42 -0.92 -11.28 1.26
CA SER A 42 0.54 -11.26 1.40
C SER A 42 1.01 -12.48 2.20
N ALA A 43 1.19 -13.59 1.50
CA ALA A 43 1.86 -14.79 2.00
C ALA A 43 2.67 -15.43 0.86
N CYS A 44 3.55 -14.65 0.22
CA CYS A 44 4.45 -15.18 -0.79
C CYS A 44 5.68 -15.82 -0.12
N VAL A 45 5.58 -17.11 0.20
CA VAL A 45 6.74 -17.93 0.53
C VAL A 45 7.45 -18.28 -0.78
N VAL A 46 8.54 -17.58 -1.09
CA VAL A 46 9.46 -17.99 -2.17
C VAL A 46 10.24 -19.23 -1.69
N ALA A 47 9.61 -20.40 -1.74
CA ALA A 47 10.30 -21.66 -1.62
C ALA A 47 10.99 -21.95 -2.96
N ARG A 48 12.24 -21.50 -3.11
CA ARG A 48 13.09 -21.92 -4.22
C ARG A 48 13.45 -23.39 -4.00
N ALA A 49 12.65 -24.30 -4.56
CA ALA A 49 12.94 -25.73 -4.55
C ALA A 49 14.17 -26.00 -5.42
N SER A 50 15.35 -26.01 -4.81
CA SER A 50 16.50 -26.72 -5.36
C SER A 50 16.23 -28.23 -5.26
N ALA A 51 16.39 -28.91 -6.40
CA ALA A 51 16.38 -30.37 -6.58
C ALA A 51 15.01 -31.09 -6.62
N GLY A 52 14.41 -31.09 -7.82
CA GLY A 52 14.21 -32.31 -8.63
C GLY A 52 13.82 -33.65 -7.97
N ARG A 53 12.93 -33.69 -6.97
CA ARG A 53 12.36 -34.96 -6.47
C ARG A 53 10.83 -34.93 -6.48
N ARG A 54 10.25 -35.84 -7.27
CA ARG A 54 8.82 -36.18 -7.25
C ARG A 54 8.50 -36.84 -5.91
N PHE A 55 7.68 -36.21 -5.08
CA PHE A 55 7.15 -36.85 -3.87
C PHE A 55 5.83 -37.56 -4.22
N GLY A 56 5.82 -38.87 -3.99
CA GLY A 56 4.63 -39.70 -4.11
C GLY A 56 3.58 -39.34 -3.05
N CYS A 57 2.31 -39.54 -3.42
CA CYS A 57 1.16 -39.26 -2.59
C CYS A 57 1.13 -40.19 -1.36
N HIS A 58 1.58 -39.69 -0.21
CA HIS A 58 1.31 -40.33 1.08
C HIS A 58 0.27 -39.50 1.84
N ARG A 59 -0.79 -40.17 2.31
CA ARG A 59 -1.79 -39.65 3.24
C ARG A 59 -1.07 -39.18 4.50
N LEU A 60 -0.85 -37.87 4.63
CA LEU A 60 -0.31 -37.26 5.83
C LEU A 60 -1.43 -37.10 6.86
N LEU A 61 -1.40 -37.91 7.91
CA LEU A 61 -2.17 -37.67 9.13
C LEU A 61 -1.53 -36.47 9.85
N VAL A 62 -2.11 -35.28 9.69
CA VAL A 62 -1.67 -34.06 10.35
C VAL A 62 -2.18 -34.08 11.79
N THR A 63 -1.29 -34.29 12.75
CA THR A 63 -1.60 -34.13 14.18
C THR A 63 -1.33 -32.68 14.62
N PRO A 64 -2.12 -32.11 15.55
CA PRO A 64 -2.04 -30.70 15.94
C PRO A 64 -0.67 -30.28 16.51
N SER A 65 0.12 -31.22 17.01
CA SER A 65 1.47 -30.96 17.52
C SER A 65 2.50 -30.65 16.42
N VAL A 66 2.30 -31.15 15.19
CA VAL A 66 3.21 -30.90 14.06
C VAL A 66 2.99 -29.49 13.48
N LEU A 67 1.77 -28.96 13.54
CA LEU A 67 1.42 -27.60 13.12
C LEU A 67 2.10 -26.52 13.98
N PHE A 68 2.27 -26.78 15.28
CA PHE A 68 2.87 -25.81 16.20
C PHE A 68 4.39 -25.68 16.01
N LEU A 69 5.08 -26.79 15.76
CA LEU A 69 6.53 -26.80 15.49
C LEU A 69 6.87 -26.24 14.09
N SER A 70 5.98 -26.40 13.09
CA SER A 70 6.17 -25.78 11.77
C SER A 70 5.95 -24.26 11.79
N MET A 71 5.01 -23.76 12.59
CA MET A 71 4.78 -22.31 12.75
C MET A 71 5.95 -21.62 13.47
N LEU A 72 6.54 -22.25 14.49
CA LEU A 72 7.67 -21.67 15.23
C LEU A 72 8.95 -21.61 14.38
N SER A 73 9.20 -22.64 13.58
CA SER A 73 10.31 -22.67 12.62
C SER A 73 10.10 -21.73 11.43
N LEU A 74 8.86 -21.46 11.04
CA LEU A 74 8.51 -20.43 10.05
C LEU A 74 8.84 -19.02 10.56
N VAL A 75 8.48 -18.67 11.79
CA VAL A 75 8.73 -17.34 12.36
C VAL A 75 10.23 -17.08 12.59
N VAL A 76 10.98 -18.10 13.02
CA VAL A 76 12.45 -17.98 13.21
C VAL A 76 13.19 -18.03 11.86
N GLY A 77 12.73 -18.85 10.91
CA GLY A 77 13.31 -18.95 9.56
C GLY A 77 13.11 -17.68 8.72
N ILE A 78 11.97 -16.99 8.85
CA ILE A 78 11.69 -15.72 8.15
C ILE A 78 12.69 -14.64 8.57
N LYS A 79 13.11 -14.58 9.84
CA LYS A 79 14.13 -13.61 10.28
C LYS A 79 15.56 -13.98 9.88
N ALA A 80 15.84 -15.26 9.60
CA ALA A 80 17.20 -15.74 9.37
C ALA A 80 17.58 -15.89 7.88
N VAL A 81 16.62 -16.04 6.95
CA VAL A 81 16.92 -16.53 5.58
C VAL A 81 16.62 -15.52 4.47
N SER A 82 15.99 -14.38 4.75
CA SER A 82 15.92 -13.29 3.77
C SER A 82 16.40 -12.01 4.43
N PRO A 83 17.59 -11.48 4.07
CA PRO A 83 17.80 -10.06 4.27
C PRO A 83 16.68 -9.39 3.50
N VAL A 84 15.71 -8.82 4.22
CA VAL A 84 14.77 -7.86 3.68
C VAL A 84 15.66 -6.79 3.07
N ARG A 85 15.86 -6.86 1.75
CA ARG A 85 16.70 -5.89 1.06
C ARG A 85 16.00 -4.56 1.29
N ALA A 86 16.70 -3.65 1.96
CA ALA A 86 16.23 -2.29 2.09
C ALA A 86 15.97 -1.76 0.68
N ILE A 87 14.77 -1.23 0.46
CA ILE A 87 14.43 -0.55 -0.78
C ILE A 87 14.91 0.88 -0.59
N ASP A 88 16.05 1.21 -1.20
CA ASP A 88 16.77 2.47 -1.06
C ASP A 88 16.84 3.28 -2.37
N THR A 89 16.26 2.74 -3.44
CA THR A 89 16.20 3.38 -4.75
C THR A 89 14.84 3.16 -5.40
N TYR A 90 14.44 4.11 -6.25
CA TYR A 90 13.23 3.98 -7.08
C TYR A 90 13.26 2.70 -7.95
N GLU A 91 14.44 2.34 -8.49
CA GLU A 91 14.57 1.13 -9.32
C GLU A 91 14.28 -0.14 -8.53
N ALA A 92 14.81 -0.25 -7.31
CA ALA A 92 14.51 -1.37 -6.42
C ALA A 92 13.02 -1.40 -6.03
N PHE A 93 12.43 -0.23 -5.78
CA PHE A 93 11.00 -0.08 -5.49
C PHE A 93 10.13 -0.57 -6.65
N ARG A 94 10.38 -0.04 -7.85
CA ARG A 94 9.69 -0.39 -9.10
C ARG A 94 9.78 -1.90 -9.36
N LYS A 95 10.98 -2.47 -9.28
CA LYS A 95 11.20 -3.90 -9.50
C LYS A 95 10.46 -4.77 -8.49
N SER A 96 10.39 -4.34 -7.24
CA SER A 96 9.60 -5.01 -6.19
C SER A 96 8.11 -5.01 -6.52
N ARG A 97 7.55 -3.88 -6.98
CA ARG A 97 6.13 -3.77 -7.37
C ARG A 97 5.81 -4.52 -8.67
N ASP A 98 6.70 -4.46 -9.65
CA ASP A 98 6.57 -5.23 -10.90
C ASP A 98 6.53 -6.74 -10.60
N ALA A 99 7.41 -7.22 -9.72
CA ALA A 99 7.39 -8.62 -9.29
C ALA A 99 6.12 -9.00 -8.52
N ALA A 100 5.57 -8.08 -7.70
CA ALA A 100 4.37 -8.35 -6.90
C ALA A 100 3.09 -8.36 -7.75
N TYR A 101 2.91 -7.38 -8.63
CA TYR A 101 1.69 -7.22 -9.43
C TYR A 101 1.87 -6.48 -10.75
N GLY A 102 2.90 -5.64 -10.91
CA GLY A 102 3.07 -4.86 -12.14
C GLY A 102 3.32 -5.71 -13.39
N HIS A 103 3.82 -6.94 -13.24
CA HIS A 103 3.91 -7.91 -14.34
C HIS A 103 2.56 -8.17 -15.01
N LEU A 104 1.44 -8.06 -14.29
CA LEU A 104 0.10 -8.22 -14.86
C LEU A 104 -0.25 -7.11 -15.86
N LEU A 105 0.22 -5.90 -15.60
CA LEU A 105 0.08 -4.74 -16.49
C LEU A 105 1.04 -4.87 -17.68
N LEU A 106 2.30 -5.24 -17.41
CA LEU A 106 3.34 -5.36 -18.43
C LEU A 106 3.06 -6.48 -19.44
N ASP A 107 2.51 -7.59 -18.96
CA ASP A 107 2.16 -8.75 -19.80
C ASP A 107 0.74 -8.64 -20.37
N GLU A 108 0.06 -7.50 -20.22
CA GLU A 108 -1.33 -7.25 -20.64
C GLU A 108 -2.31 -8.32 -20.15
N THR A 109 -2.02 -8.93 -19.00
CA THR A 109 -2.83 -10.00 -18.41
C THR A 109 -4.16 -9.47 -17.86
N GLY A 110 -4.16 -8.23 -17.38
CA GLY A 110 -5.35 -7.53 -16.93
C GLY A 110 -5.04 -6.22 -16.19
N PRO A 111 -6.08 -5.43 -15.90
CA PRO A 111 -5.92 -4.21 -15.11
C PRO A 111 -5.52 -4.55 -13.67
N VAL A 112 -4.85 -3.61 -13.02
CA VAL A 112 -4.49 -3.69 -11.60
C VAL A 112 -5.12 -2.51 -10.87
N TRP A 113 -5.74 -2.80 -9.73
CA TRP A 113 -6.31 -1.80 -8.83
C TRP A 113 -5.60 -1.90 -7.47
N ILE A 114 -4.92 -0.83 -7.04
CA ILE A 114 -4.45 -0.67 -5.66
C ILE A 114 -5.58 -0.09 -4.81
N GLY A 115 -6.22 -0.90 -3.98
CA GLY A 115 -7.42 -0.45 -3.26
C GLY A 115 -7.11 0.18 -1.89
N GLU A 116 -5.91 0.00 -1.36
CA GLU A 116 -5.48 0.67 -0.12
C GLU A 116 -4.00 1.06 -0.17
N PHE A 117 -3.75 2.35 0.01
CA PHE A 117 -2.44 2.92 0.26
C PHE A 117 -2.62 4.27 0.94
N GLY A 118 -1.60 4.69 1.69
CA GLY A 118 -1.62 5.92 2.45
C GLY A 118 -0.25 6.21 3.04
N GLU A 119 0.00 7.48 3.32
CA GLU A 119 1.21 7.92 4.02
C GLU A 119 0.84 9.10 4.93
N ALA A 120 1.46 9.19 6.10
CA ALA A 120 1.15 10.23 7.09
C ALA A 120 1.98 11.51 6.91
N TRP A 121 3.14 11.42 6.25
CA TRP A 121 4.06 12.53 6.01
C TRP A 121 4.72 12.38 4.62
N PRO A 122 5.13 13.48 3.96
CA PRO A 122 5.87 13.37 2.71
C PRO A 122 7.09 12.46 2.87
N SER A 123 7.17 11.39 2.07
CA SER A 123 8.21 10.38 2.16
C SER A 123 8.71 9.97 0.78
N GLU A 124 9.92 9.42 0.70
CA GLU A 124 10.44 8.85 -0.55
C GLU A 124 9.55 7.72 -1.06
N TYR A 125 8.97 6.93 -0.15
CA TYR A 125 7.99 5.90 -0.50
C TYR A 125 6.79 6.48 -1.23
N TRP A 126 6.21 7.57 -0.73
CA TRP A 126 5.07 8.22 -1.38
C TRP A 126 5.44 8.73 -2.78
N VAL A 127 6.58 9.43 -2.91
CA VAL A 127 7.05 9.95 -4.21
C VAL A 127 7.27 8.81 -5.21
N TRP A 128 7.92 7.72 -4.78
CA TRP A 128 8.15 6.55 -5.62
C TRP A 128 6.85 5.84 -5.98
N LEU A 129 5.90 5.74 -5.06
CA LEU A 129 4.59 5.16 -5.33
C LEU A 129 3.82 5.97 -6.37
N MET A 130 3.71 7.29 -6.21
CA MET A 130 3.02 8.16 -7.18
C MET A 130 3.66 8.07 -8.56
N LYS A 131 5.00 8.10 -8.63
CA LYS A 131 5.73 7.92 -9.88
C LYS A 131 5.44 6.56 -10.52
N TYR A 132 5.48 5.49 -9.73
CA TYR A 132 5.24 4.13 -10.22
C TYR A 132 3.81 3.97 -10.76
N MET A 133 2.81 4.43 -10.00
CA MET A 133 1.40 4.36 -10.40
C MET A 133 1.15 5.13 -11.70
N LYS A 134 1.80 6.29 -11.88
CA LYS A 134 1.73 7.04 -13.13
C LYS A 134 2.39 6.34 -14.30
N GLU A 135 3.60 5.80 -14.11
CA GLU A 135 4.35 5.09 -15.16
C GLU A 135 3.67 3.80 -15.62
N ARG A 136 2.88 3.17 -14.75
CA ARG A 136 2.21 1.89 -15.01
C ARG A 136 0.71 2.01 -15.29
N ASP A 137 0.16 3.22 -15.23
CA ASP A 137 -1.27 3.51 -15.40
C ASP A 137 -2.16 2.67 -14.47
N VAL A 138 -1.87 2.72 -13.17
CA VAL A 138 -2.53 1.89 -12.15
C VAL A 138 -3.78 2.57 -11.61
N ASP A 139 -4.92 1.89 -11.67
CA ASP A 139 -6.16 2.33 -11.03
C ASP A 139 -6.08 2.22 -9.50
N PHE A 140 -6.80 3.06 -8.77
CA PHE A 140 -6.65 3.12 -7.32
C PHE A 140 -7.87 3.54 -6.52
N ALA A 141 -7.88 3.15 -5.24
CA ALA A 141 -8.69 3.74 -4.19
C ALA A 141 -7.77 4.12 -3.03
N TYR A 142 -7.95 5.33 -2.49
CA TYR A 142 -7.10 5.87 -1.44
C TYR A 142 -7.64 5.52 -0.04
N TRP A 143 -6.75 5.16 0.88
CA TRP A 143 -7.07 4.93 2.30
C TRP A 143 -6.43 6.04 3.17
N VAL A 144 -7.18 6.98 3.75
CA VAL A 144 -8.66 7.14 3.77
C VAL A 144 -9.11 8.55 3.49
N LEU A 145 -10.39 8.69 3.17
CA LEU A 145 -11.08 9.97 3.21
C LEU A 145 -11.28 10.49 4.64
N ASP A 146 -11.62 9.60 5.57
CA ASP A 146 -12.10 9.92 6.92
C ASP A 146 -11.05 10.60 7.80
N GLY A 147 -11.42 11.69 8.48
CA GLY A 147 -10.51 12.42 9.37
C GLY A 147 -10.28 11.79 10.74
N GLU A 148 -11.16 10.86 11.11
CA GLU A 148 -11.10 10.10 12.35
C GLU A 148 -10.92 8.62 12.06
N ARG A 149 -10.05 7.97 12.83
CA ARG A 149 -9.82 6.54 12.68
C ARG A 149 -10.97 5.73 13.23
N TYR A 150 -11.53 6.23 14.35
CA TYR A 150 -12.74 5.71 14.96
C TYR A 150 -13.54 6.89 15.50
N PRO A 151 -14.78 7.11 15.03
CA PRO A 151 -15.64 8.13 15.60
C PRO A 151 -15.94 7.81 17.06
N GLU A 152 -16.16 8.82 17.89
CA GLU A 152 -16.46 8.64 19.33
C GLU A 152 -17.69 7.74 19.53
N GLU A 153 -18.68 7.85 18.65
CA GLU A 153 -19.91 7.06 18.69
C GLU A 153 -19.67 5.56 18.42
N ALA A 154 -18.55 5.17 17.80
CA ALA A 154 -18.23 3.76 17.57
C ALA A 154 -18.11 2.97 18.88
N GLU A 155 -17.75 3.63 20.00
CA GLU A 155 -17.73 3.00 21.32
C GLU A 155 -19.13 2.50 21.72
N ARG A 156 -20.18 3.21 21.32
CA ARG A 156 -21.57 2.88 21.67
C ARG A 156 -22.09 1.65 20.94
N PHE A 157 -21.50 1.29 19.80
CA PHE A 157 -21.91 0.14 18.99
C PHE A 157 -21.10 -1.13 19.30
N GLY A 158 -20.14 -1.05 20.23
CA GLY A 158 -19.29 -2.20 20.60
C GLY A 158 -18.15 -2.48 19.62
N ASP A 159 -17.98 -1.66 18.56
CA ASP A 159 -16.88 -1.77 17.60
C ASP A 159 -15.51 -1.56 18.26
N LEU A 160 -15.49 -0.88 19.41
CA LEU A 160 -14.29 -0.59 20.19
C LEU A 160 -14.18 -1.43 21.48
N ALA A 161 -14.86 -2.57 21.56
CA ALA A 161 -14.89 -3.41 22.78
C ALA A 161 -13.51 -3.82 23.32
N ASN A 162 -12.47 -3.85 22.46
CA ASN A 162 -11.09 -4.14 22.84
C ASN A 162 -10.15 -2.92 22.79
N THR A 163 -10.71 -1.73 22.57
CA THR A 163 -10.00 -0.47 22.31
C THR A 163 -10.69 0.70 23.03
N ALA A 164 -11.03 0.51 24.30
CA ALA A 164 -11.56 1.58 25.14
C ALA A 164 -10.58 2.78 25.16
N GLY A 165 -11.07 4.00 24.94
CA GLY A 165 -10.24 5.21 24.89
C GLY A 165 -9.47 5.40 23.57
N VAL A 166 -9.98 4.81 22.49
CA VAL A 166 -9.45 4.95 21.12
C VAL A 166 -10.41 5.77 20.23
N GLY A 167 -11.63 6.05 20.69
CA GLY A 167 -12.57 6.97 20.01
C GLY A 167 -11.99 8.38 19.87
N GLY A 168 -12.35 9.06 18.77
CA GLY A 168 -11.92 10.44 18.47
C GLY A 168 -10.43 10.57 18.11
N ARG A 169 -9.73 9.46 17.82
CA ARG A 169 -8.33 9.54 17.37
C ARG A 169 -8.26 10.01 15.92
N LYS A 170 -7.43 11.02 15.70
CA LYS A 170 -7.08 11.51 14.36
C LYS A 170 -6.56 10.36 13.50
N GLU A 171 -7.08 10.25 12.29
CA GLU A 171 -6.51 9.38 11.26
C GLU A 171 -5.38 10.14 10.54
N TYR A 172 -4.15 9.64 10.64
CA TYR A 172 -2.97 10.30 10.07
C TYR A 172 -2.88 10.07 8.55
N TYR A 173 -3.49 9.01 8.05
CA TYR A 173 -3.58 8.73 6.61
C TYR A 173 -4.71 9.51 5.93
N SER A 174 -5.54 10.24 6.67
CA SER A 174 -6.71 10.93 6.14
C SER A 174 -6.42 11.99 5.08
N LEU A 175 -7.38 12.18 4.17
CA LEU A 175 -7.49 13.35 3.27
C LEU A 175 -8.20 14.51 3.94
N LEU A 176 -9.20 14.25 4.79
CA LEU A 176 -9.95 15.28 5.52
C LEU A 176 -9.51 15.36 6.98
N MET A 177 -9.70 16.52 7.60
CA MET A 177 -9.63 16.68 9.04
C MET A 177 -10.89 16.07 9.70
N SER A 178 -10.91 15.95 11.02
CA SER A 178 -12.06 15.43 11.78
C SER A 178 -13.33 16.28 11.64
N ASP A 179 -13.23 17.50 11.10
CA ASP A 179 -14.40 18.32 10.76
C ASP A 179 -15.10 17.88 9.44
N TYR A 180 -14.53 16.91 8.72
CA TYR A 180 -14.97 16.41 7.40
C TYR A 180 -15.18 17.52 6.36
N LYS A 181 -14.49 18.65 6.52
CA LYS A 181 -14.61 19.84 5.67
C LYS A 181 -13.26 20.35 5.21
N THR A 182 -12.28 20.33 6.11
CA THR A 182 -10.94 20.85 5.87
C THR A 182 -10.05 19.74 5.34
N VAL A 183 -9.25 20.04 4.30
CA VAL A 183 -8.23 19.11 3.81
C VAL A 183 -7.10 18.99 4.85
N ASN A 184 -6.74 17.77 5.24
CA ASN A 184 -5.68 17.53 6.23
C ASN A 184 -4.27 17.76 5.62
N HIS A 185 -4.05 17.32 4.38
CA HIS A 185 -2.76 17.43 3.70
C HIS A 185 -2.92 17.76 2.21
N GLU A 186 -2.70 19.02 1.85
CA GLU A 186 -2.86 19.50 0.46
C GLU A 186 -1.98 18.74 -0.55
N TRP A 187 -0.74 18.41 -0.15
CA TRP A 187 0.20 17.66 -1.00
C TRP A 187 -0.36 16.28 -1.42
N LYS A 188 -1.10 15.59 -0.54
CA LYS A 188 -1.73 14.30 -0.89
C LYS A 188 -2.78 14.49 -1.97
N VAL A 189 -3.66 15.47 -1.78
CA VAL A 189 -4.75 15.74 -2.72
C VAL A 189 -4.19 16.12 -4.08
N HIS A 190 -3.16 16.97 -4.10
CA HIS A 190 -2.46 17.35 -5.32
C HIS A 190 -1.86 16.15 -6.06
N ASP A 191 -1.15 15.27 -5.35
CA ASP A 191 -0.52 14.10 -5.98
C ASP A 191 -1.55 13.07 -6.46
N LEU A 192 -2.65 12.88 -5.73
CA LEU A 192 -3.75 12.03 -6.18
C LEU A 192 -4.44 12.61 -7.42
N GLN A 193 -4.65 13.93 -7.48
CA GLN A 193 -5.19 14.60 -8.67
C GLN A 193 -4.27 14.45 -9.89
N TYR A 194 -2.96 14.48 -9.69
CA TYR A 194 -1.97 14.21 -10.73
C TYR A 194 -2.11 12.80 -11.32
N LEU A 195 -2.38 11.79 -10.48
CA LEU A 195 -2.69 10.44 -10.94
C LEU A 195 -3.99 10.39 -11.76
N MET A 196 -5.01 11.13 -11.34
CA MET A 196 -6.30 11.25 -12.05
C MET A 196 -6.21 12.01 -13.39
N GLY A 197 -5.01 12.40 -13.83
CA GLY A 197 -4.80 13.14 -15.07
C GLY A 197 -5.26 14.59 -15.01
N GLN A 198 -5.63 15.09 -13.83
CA GLN A 198 -5.85 16.51 -13.62
C GLN A 198 -4.48 17.17 -13.63
N GLN A 199 -4.24 18.06 -14.60
CA GLN A 199 -3.16 19.01 -14.44
C GLN A 199 -3.50 19.85 -13.22
N PRO A 200 -2.57 20.04 -12.26
CA PRO A 200 -2.82 20.97 -11.18
C PRO A 200 -3.12 22.32 -11.83
N HIS A 201 -4.36 22.79 -11.69
CA HIS A 201 -4.66 24.20 -11.84
C HIS A 201 -3.89 24.88 -10.71
N LEU A 202 -2.60 25.13 -10.95
CA LEU A 202 -1.89 26.14 -10.18
C LEU A 202 -2.73 27.39 -10.39
N SER A 203 -3.37 27.86 -9.33
CA SER A 203 -4.03 29.15 -9.40
C SER A 203 -3.02 30.16 -9.93
N GLU A 204 -3.44 31.12 -10.76
CA GLU A 204 -2.52 32.18 -11.22
C GLU A 204 -1.76 32.80 -10.04
N GLU A 205 -2.36 32.82 -8.86
CA GLU A 205 -1.75 33.27 -7.61
C GLU A 205 -0.58 32.37 -7.16
N THR A 206 -0.68 31.05 -7.29
CA THR A 206 0.42 30.11 -6.99
C THR A 206 1.54 30.18 -8.04
N LEU A 207 1.21 30.42 -9.31
CA LEU A 207 2.19 30.66 -10.37
C LEU A 207 2.93 31.99 -10.12
N ARG A 208 2.20 33.07 -9.82
CA ARG A 208 2.78 34.37 -9.46
C ARG A 208 3.65 34.28 -8.22
N ARG A 209 3.26 33.51 -7.20
CA ARG A 209 4.09 33.29 -6.01
C ARG A 209 5.37 32.50 -6.31
N LYS A 210 5.37 31.62 -7.31
CA LYS A 210 6.60 30.95 -7.78
C LYS A 210 7.49 31.87 -8.60
N GLU A 211 6.92 32.84 -9.31
CA GLU A 211 7.68 33.86 -10.06
C GLU A 211 8.24 34.97 -9.15
N GLU A 212 7.61 35.26 -8.01
CA GLU A 212 8.10 36.23 -7.01
C GLU A 212 9.20 35.66 -6.09
N VAL A 213 9.34 34.33 -6.03
CA VAL A 213 10.45 33.69 -5.29
C VAL A 213 11.67 33.64 -6.21
N ASP A 214 12.42 34.74 -6.15
CA ASP A 214 13.80 34.98 -6.59
C ASP A 214 14.41 34.03 -7.66
N PRO A 215 14.52 34.47 -8.93
CA PRO A 215 15.19 33.70 -9.98
C PRO A 215 16.70 33.51 -9.77
N ASP A 216 17.32 34.16 -8.77
CA ASP A 216 18.76 34.02 -8.48
C ASP A 216 19.08 32.88 -7.49
N LEU A 217 18.11 32.08 -7.06
CA LEU A 217 18.32 30.85 -6.28
C LEU A 217 18.47 29.61 -7.18
N GLU A 218 19.38 29.67 -8.16
CA GLU A 218 19.88 28.48 -8.84
C GLU A 218 20.89 27.74 -7.93
N LEU A 219 20.63 26.45 -7.68
CA LEU A 219 21.60 25.45 -7.22
C LEU A 219 22.33 24.86 -8.44
#